data_AF-A0A832SJC5-F1
#
_entry.id   AF-A0A832SJC5-F1
#
_cell.length_a   1.000
_cell.length_b   1.000
_cell.length_c   1.000
_cell.angle_alpha   90.00
_cell.angle_beta   90.00
_cell.angle_gamma   90.00
#
_symmetry.space_group_name_H-M   'P 1'
#
loop_
_entity.id
_entity.type
_entity.pdbx_description
1 polymer ?
#
loop_
_entity_poly.entity_id
_entity_poly.type
_entity_poly.pdbx_seq_one_letter_code
_entity_poly.pdbx_strand_id
1 'polypeptide(L)'
;MTPEAANSFIPRVWAYTTINSLLDRIEVEGKNEALVSEVTGLALEFGSVTPYTSLFVELPKLADPEPTGAINEEVAEKMVEMEAEEEMALEEEEMPGYSTGQQEPSISLSYDRNGAYDGGLAEGVEEEATPGFGISLALIGLLGIAFCFRKK
;
A
#
# COMPACT_ATOMS: atom_id res chain seq x y z
N MET A 1 21.10 -4.58 -21.17
CA MET A 1 19.81 -4.73 -20.46
C MET A 1 18.75 -4.90 -21.55
N THR A 2 18.03 -6.02 -21.60
CA THR A 2 16.98 -6.20 -22.60
C THR A 2 15.81 -5.26 -22.27
N PRO A 3 15.09 -4.74 -23.27
CA PRO A 3 13.94 -3.85 -23.03
C PRO A 3 12.86 -4.53 -22.15
N GLU A 4 12.78 -5.85 -22.20
CA GLU A 4 11.86 -6.66 -21.40
C GLU A 4 12.18 -6.63 -19.89
N ALA A 5 13.47 -6.61 -19.52
CA ALA A 5 13.87 -6.43 -18.13
C ALA A 5 13.55 -5.01 -17.62
N ALA A 6 13.72 -4.00 -18.48
CA ALA A 6 13.48 -2.60 -18.14
C ALA A 6 11.99 -2.32 -17.82
N ASN A 7 11.06 -3.06 -18.44
CA ASN A 7 9.61 -2.83 -18.33
C ASN A 7 8.88 -3.85 -17.44
N SER A 8 9.60 -4.73 -16.76
CA SER A 8 9.05 -5.81 -15.92
C SER A 8 8.15 -5.32 -14.76
N PHE A 9 8.25 -4.04 -14.37
CA PHE A 9 7.43 -3.44 -13.31
C PHE A 9 6.06 -2.94 -13.79
N ILE A 10 5.89 -2.70 -15.09
CA ILE A 10 4.67 -2.09 -15.66
C ILE A 10 3.42 -2.90 -15.30
N PRO A 11 3.40 -4.24 -15.41
CA PRO A 11 2.22 -5.03 -15.05
C PRO A 11 1.77 -4.83 -13.60
N ARG A 12 2.72 -4.72 -12.67
CA ARG A 12 2.41 -4.52 -11.24
C ARG A 12 1.83 -3.12 -10.99
N VAL A 13 2.37 -2.09 -11.65
CA VAL A 13 1.84 -0.72 -11.54
C VAL A 13 0.43 -0.63 -12.14
N TRP A 14 0.20 -1.25 -13.30
CA TRP A 14 -1.12 -1.34 -13.91
C TRP A 14 -2.12 -2.07 -12.99
N ALA A 15 -1.75 -3.22 -12.43
CA ALA A 15 -2.63 -3.98 -11.55
C ALA A 15 -3.03 -3.16 -10.31
N TYR A 16 -2.07 -2.45 -9.70
CA TYR A 16 -2.34 -1.57 -8.56
C TYR A 16 -3.32 -0.44 -8.90
N THR A 17 -3.14 0.24 -10.03
CA THR A 17 -4.04 1.34 -10.43
C THR A 17 -5.42 0.83 -10.83
N THR A 18 -5.50 -0.33 -11.49
CA THR A 18 -6.77 -0.97 -11.86
C THR A 18 -7.55 -1.43 -10.64
N ILE A 19 -6.91 -2.11 -9.68
CA ILE A 19 -7.55 -2.54 -8.42
C ILE A 19 -8.16 -1.33 -7.69
N ASN A 20 -7.41 -0.24 -7.57
CA ASN A 20 -7.92 0.98 -6.92
C ASN A 20 -9.12 1.58 -7.65
N SER A 21 -9.08 1.65 -8.99
CA SER A 21 -10.21 2.14 -9.78
C SER A 21 -11.45 1.28 -9.62
N LEU A 22 -11.30 -0.04 -9.53
CA LEU A 22 -12.41 -0.97 -9.28
C LEU A 22 -12.98 -0.82 -7.87
N LEU A 23 -12.13 -0.61 -6.86
CA LEU A 23 -12.57 -0.35 -5.48
C LEU A 23 -13.35 0.96 -5.38
N ASP A 24 -12.88 2.04 -6.01
CA ASP A 24 -13.59 3.32 -6.05
C ASP A 24 -14.99 3.14 -6.69
N ARG A 25 -15.08 2.34 -7.77
CA ARG A 25 -16.36 2.04 -8.41
C ARG A 25 -17.29 1.27 -7.48
N ILE A 26 -16.78 0.31 -6.70
CA ILE A 26 -17.58 -0.41 -5.71
C ILE A 26 -18.11 0.55 -4.62
N GLU A 27 -17.36 1.57 -4.25
CA GLU A 27 -17.83 2.58 -3.28
C GLU A 27 -18.96 3.44 -3.83
N VAL A 28 -18.91 3.81 -5.12
CA VAL A 28 -19.91 4.68 -5.77
C VAL A 28 -21.13 3.89 -6.26
N GLU A 29 -20.92 2.78 -6.95
CA GLU A 29 -21.96 1.96 -7.59
C GLU A 29 -22.55 0.92 -6.61
N GLY A 30 -21.85 0.64 -5.51
CA GLY A 30 -22.16 -0.45 -4.58
C GLY A 30 -21.51 -1.78 -4.96
N LYS A 31 -21.60 -2.76 -4.06
CA LYS A 31 -21.04 -4.10 -4.29
C LYS A 31 -21.73 -4.81 -5.46
N ASN A 32 -20.94 -5.17 -6.46
CA ASN A 32 -21.33 -6.01 -7.60
C ASN A 32 -20.39 -7.22 -7.66
N GLU A 33 -20.94 -8.43 -7.83
CA GLU A 33 -20.17 -9.67 -7.87
C GLU A 33 -19.08 -9.68 -8.96
N ALA A 34 -19.36 -9.08 -10.13
CA ALA A 34 -18.37 -8.97 -11.20
C ALA A 34 -17.18 -8.10 -10.80
N LEU A 35 -17.43 -6.96 -10.16
CA LEU A 35 -16.37 -6.06 -9.68
C LEU A 35 -15.55 -6.71 -8.57
N VAL A 36 -16.23 -7.38 -7.61
CA VAL A 36 -15.55 -8.10 -6.53
C VAL A 36 -14.69 -9.23 -7.08
N SER A 37 -15.19 -9.98 -8.05
CA SER A 37 -14.46 -11.06 -8.71
C SER A 37 -13.23 -10.54 -9.45
N GLU A 38 -13.34 -9.41 -10.15
CA GLU A 38 -12.24 -8.81 -10.90
C GLU A 38 -11.14 -8.28 -9.95
N VAL A 39 -11.53 -7.57 -8.88
CA VAL A 39 -10.60 -7.13 -7.82
C VAL A 39 -9.88 -8.33 -7.20
N THR A 40 -10.63 -9.38 -6.84
CA THR A 40 -10.06 -10.59 -6.22
C THR A 40 -9.10 -11.30 -7.17
N GLY A 41 -9.45 -11.42 -8.46
CA GLY A 41 -8.60 -12.04 -9.47
C GLY A 41 -7.27 -11.32 -9.65
N LEU A 42 -7.30 -10.00 -9.86
CA LEU A 42 -6.10 -9.18 -10.00
C LEU A 42 -5.25 -9.18 -8.72
N ALA A 43 -5.90 -9.13 -7.55
CA ALA A 43 -5.22 -9.15 -6.28
C ALA A 43 -4.43 -10.46 -6.07
N LEU A 44 -5.03 -11.61 -6.40
CA LEU A 44 -4.36 -12.90 -6.30
C LEU A 44 -3.27 -13.09 -7.36
N GLU A 45 -3.47 -12.62 -8.59
CA GLU A 45 -2.49 -12.71 -9.67
C GLU A 45 -1.22 -11.89 -9.37
N PHE A 46 -1.40 -10.67 -8.85
CA PHE A 46 -0.28 -9.73 -8.60
C PHE A 46 0.17 -9.65 -7.14
N GLY A 47 -0.43 -10.45 -6.24
CA GLY A 47 -0.06 -10.51 -4.82
C GLY A 47 -0.39 -9.25 -4.03
N SER A 48 -1.55 -8.64 -4.30
CA SER A 48 -2.05 -7.45 -3.58
C SER A 48 -3.06 -7.83 -2.49
N VAL A 49 -2.98 -7.17 -1.34
CA VAL A 49 -3.98 -7.31 -0.25
C VAL A 49 -5.06 -6.25 -0.44
N THR A 50 -6.32 -6.67 -0.43
CA THR A 50 -7.50 -5.83 -0.68
C THR A 50 -8.59 -6.14 0.35
N PRO A 51 -9.68 -5.36 0.47
CA PRO A 51 -10.81 -5.71 1.34
C PRO A 51 -11.47 -7.08 1.03
N TYR A 52 -11.13 -7.69 -0.12
CA TYR A 52 -11.63 -8.98 -0.57
C TYR A 52 -10.58 -10.10 -0.51
N THR A 53 -9.35 -9.80 -0.07
CA THR A 53 -8.26 -10.78 0.07
C THR A 53 -7.60 -10.66 1.45
N SER A 54 -7.14 -11.78 2.00
CA SER A 54 -6.40 -11.81 3.27
C SER A 54 -5.01 -12.40 3.05
N LEU A 55 -4.04 -11.95 3.86
CA LEU A 55 -2.69 -12.50 3.87
C LEU A 55 -2.54 -13.40 5.10
N PHE A 56 -2.19 -14.68 4.87
CA PHE A 56 -1.89 -15.62 5.94
C PHE A 56 -0.37 -15.81 6.05
N VAL A 57 0.17 -15.65 7.27
CA VAL A 57 1.59 -15.81 7.56
C VAL A 57 1.73 -16.74 8.77
N GLU A 58 2.48 -17.83 8.60
CA GLU A 58 2.86 -18.70 9.71
C GLU A 58 4.12 -18.16 10.38
N LEU A 59 4.04 -17.90 11.68
CA LEU A 59 5.21 -17.57 12.47
C LEU A 59 6.02 -18.85 12.71
N PRO A 60 7.36 -18.80 12.56
CA PRO A 60 8.18 -19.95 12.95
C PRO A 60 7.94 -20.23 14.44
N LYS A 61 7.76 -21.50 14.79
CA LYS A 61 7.77 -21.92 16.19
C LYS A 61 9.15 -21.55 16.72
N LEU A 62 9.22 -20.49 17.54
CA LEU A 62 10.40 -20.22 18.33
C LEU A 62 10.66 -21.52 19.09
N ALA A 63 11.82 -22.14 18.85
CA ALA A 63 12.22 -23.27 19.68
C ALA A 63 12.04 -22.80 21.12
N ASP A 64 11.27 -23.56 21.91
CA ASP A 64 11.17 -23.31 23.34
C ASP A 64 12.61 -23.10 23.80
N PRO A 65 12.93 -22.00 24.52
CA PRO A 65 14.30 -21.81 24.97
C PRO A 65 14.66 -23.11 25.67
N GLU A 66 15.67 -23.81 25.13
CA GLU A 66 16.26 -24.95 25.83
C GLU A 66 16.39 -24.46 27.26
N PRO A 67 15.80 -25.14 28.25
CA PRO A 67 16.01 -24.77 29.63
C PRO A 67 17.52 -24.89 29.79
N THR A 68 18.23 -23.76 29.69
CA THR A 68 19.65 -23.69 29.96
C THR A 68 19.74 -24.17 31.38
N GLY A 69 20.12 -25.44 31.50
CA GLY A 69 20.03 -26.18 32.74
C GLY A 69 20.78 -25.40 33.80
N ALA A 70 20.10 -25.22 34.93
CA ALA A 70 20.56 -24.52 36.10
C ALA A 70 20.69 -23.00 35.93
N ILE A 71 19.63 -22.27 36.31
CA ILE A 71 19.87 -21.36 37.42
C ILE A 71 20.45 -22.23 38.55
N ASN A 72 21.76 -22.13 38.78
CA ASN A 72 22.35 -22.54 40.03
C ASN A 72 21.49 -21.95 41.16
N GLU A 73 21.23 -22.75 42.19
CA GLU A 73 20.44 -22.35 43.37
C GLU A 73 20.91 -20.99 43.94
N GLU A 74 22.20 -20.69 43.75
CA GLU A 74 22.86 -19.40 44.03
C GLU A 74 22.30 -18.18 43.26
N VAL A 75 21.86 -18.31 42.00
CA VAL A 75 21.25 -17.19 41.25
C VAL A 75 19.79 -16.97 41.65
N ALA A 76 19.08 -18.03 42.06
CA ALA A 76 17.74 -17.89 42.63
C ALA A 76 17.79 -17.21 44.00
N GLU A 77 18.73 -17.60 44.87
CA GLU A 77 18.98 -16.91 46.15
C GLU A 77 19.36 -15.43 45.94
N LYS A 78 20.15 -15.13 44.92
CA LYS A 78 20.59 -13.76 44.62
C LYS A 78 19.49 -12.86 44.03
N MET A 79 18.50 -13.44 43.34
CA MET A 79 17.30 -12.71 42.92
C MET A 79 16.38 -12.40 44.11
N VAL A 80 16.25 -13.33 45.05
CA VAL A 80 15.48 -13.11 46.30
C VAL A 80 16.14 -12.06 47.20
N GLU A 81 17.47 -12.00 47.24
CA GLU A 81 18.20 -11.01 48.03
C GLU A 81 18.11 -9.59 47.43
N MET A 82 18.07 -9.46 46.09
CA MET A 82 17.82 -8.17 45.44
C MET A 82 16.39 -7.68 45.62
N GLU A 83 15.38 -8.56 45.57
CA GLU A 83 13.98 -8.20 45.83
C GLU A 83 13.76 -7.73 47.29
N ALA A 84 14.49 -8.31 48.25
CA ALA A 84 14.40 -7.91 49.67
C ALA A 84 15.03 -6.54 49.97
N GLU A 85 16.08 -6.15 49.23
CA GLU A 85 16.66 -4.80 49.35
C GLU A 85 15.81 -3.73 48.64
N GLU A 86 15.10 -4.11 47.57
CA GLU A 86 14.20 -3.21 46.82
C GLU A 86 12.91 -2.87 47.59
N GLU A 87 12.36 -3.80 48.38
CA GLU A 87 11.19 -3.52 49.23
C GLU A 87 11.47 -2.53 50.38
N MET A 88 12.73 -2.40 50.86
CA MET A 88 13.07 -1.41 51.89
C MET A 88 13.20 0.02 51.33
N ALA A 89 13.30 0.18 50.00
CA ALA A 89 13.56 1.47 49.36
C ALA A 89 12.30 2.19 48.82
N LEU A 90 11.09 1.65 49.02
CA LEU A 90 9.86 2.17 48.41
C LEU A 90 8.82 2.75 49.38
N GLU A 91 9.14 2.98 50.66
CA GLU A 91 8.27 3.82 51.52
C GLU A 91 8.64 5.31 51.40
N GLU A 92 8.11 5.93 50.34
CA GLU A 92 7.71 7.34 50.18
C GLU A 92 7.98 7.81 48.74
N GLU A 93 7.04 7.54 47.82
CA GLU A 93 6.55 8.57 46.90
C GLU A 93 5.14 8.19 46.43
N GLU A 94 4.13 8.91 46.92
CA GLU A 94 2.75 8.84 46.42
C GLU A 94 2.72 9.25 44.94
N MET A 95 2.56 8.27 44.05
CA MET A 95 2.37 8.52 42.62
C MET A 95 0.96 9.07 42.35
N PRO A 96 0.83 10.18 41.61
CA PRO A 96 -0.47 10.74 41.25
C PRO A 96 -1.22 9.82 40.28
N GLY A 97 -2.52 9.69 40.50
CA GLY A 97 -3.40 8.74 39.83
C GLY A 97 -3.27 8.69 38.31
N TYR A 98 -2.97 7.50 37.80
CA TYR A 98 -3.02 7.23 36.36
C TYR A 98 -4.48 7.07 35.92
N SER A 99 -5.02 8.13 35.35
CA SER A 99 -6.30 8.13 34.64
C SER A 99 -6.26 7.11 33.50
N THR A 100 -7.04 6.04 33.60
CA THR A 100 -7.33 5.17 32.45
C THR A 100 -8.22 5.93 31.47
N GLY A 101 -7.58 6.60 30.51
CA GLY A 101 -8.25 7.31 29.43
C GLY A 101 -7.46 7.19 28.12
N GLN A 102 -8.05 6.48 27.15
CA GLN A 102 -7.83 6.59 25.70
C GLN A 102 -6.47 6.03 25.20
N GLN A 103 -6.36 5.37 24.04
CA GLN A 103 -6.93 5.76 22.75
C GLN A 103 -6.81 4.57 21.77
N GLU A 104 -7.86 4.20 21.04
CA GLU A 104 -7.73 3.31 19.89
C GLU A 104 -6.83 3.97 18.83
N PRO A 105 -5.90 3.24 18.18
CA PRO A 105 -5.13 3.81 17.09
C PRO A 105 -6.03 3.92 15.85
N SER A 106 -6.79 5.00 15.74
CA SER A 106 -7.39 5.41 14.47
C SER A 106 -6.28 5.87 13.55
N ILE A 107 -5.74 4.98 12.71
CA ILE A 107 -4.91 5.38 11.58
C ILE A 107 -5.85 6.02 10.55
N SER A 108 -6.08 7.33 10.67
CA SER A 108 -6.71 8.12 9.61
C SER A 108 -5.64 8.44 8.55
N LEU A 109 -5.38 7.49 7.66
CA LEU A 109 -4.56 7.77 6.47
C LEU A 109 -5.46 8.45 5.42
N SER A 110 -5.70 9.75 5.58
CA SER A 110 -6.32 10.54 4.52
C SER A 110 -5.29 10.76 3.41
N TYR A 111 -5.22 9.83 2.46
CA TYR A 111 -4.45 10.02 1.25
C TYR A 111 -5.20 11.04 0.39
N ASP A 112 -4.76 12.30 0.40
CA ASP A 112 -5.29 13.32 -0.52
C ASP A 112 -4.79 12.98 -1.93
N ARG A 113 -5.62 12.24 -2.67
CA ARG A 113 -5.39 11.83 -4.05
C ARG A 113 -5.36 13.02 -5.02
N ASN A 114 -5.86 14.18 -4.60
CA ASN A 114 -6.01 15.37 -5.44
C ASN A 114 -4.97 16.47 -5.10
N GLY A 115 -3.85 16.11 -4.47
CA GLY A 115 -2.70 17.01 -4.36
C GLY A 115 -2.28 17.48 -5.74
N ALA A 116 -2.79 18.65 -6.14
CA ALA A 116 -2.50 19.28 -7.40
C ALA A 116 -0.99 19.49 -7.45
N TYR A 117 -0.35 18.92 -8.48
CA TYR A 117 1.02 19.26 -8.82
C TYR A 117 1.03 20.76 -9.16
N ASP A 118 1.37 21.60 -8.19
CA ASP A 118 1.71 23.01 -8.43
C ASP A 118 3.13 23.05 -9.01
N GLY A 119 3.25 22.53 -10.23
CA GLY A 119 4.43 22.67 -11.07
C GLY A 119 4.40 24.07 -11.67
N GLY A 120 5.17 24.97 -11.06
CA GLY A 120 5.33 26.34 -11.51
C GLY A 120 5.62 26.45 -13.02
N LEU A 121 5.00 27.46 -13.61
CA LEU A 121 5.16 27.93 -14.99
C LEU A 121 6.60 27.83 -15.49
N ALA A 122 6.86 26.92 -16.43
CA ALA A 122 8.00 27.03 -17.33
C ALA A 122 7.53 27.85 -18.54
N GLU A 123 7.92 29.12 -18.57
CA GLU A 123 7.81 29.98 -19.74
C GLU A 123 8.58 29.39 -20.92
N GLY A 124 7.95 29.44 -22.10
CA GLY A 124 8.60 29.54 -23.41
C GLY A 124 9.61 28.45 -23.79
N VAL A 125 9.11 27.32 -24.31
CA VAL A 125 9.88 26.49 -25.24
C VAL A 125 9.11 26.43 -26.55
N GLU A 126 9.74 26.90 -27.62
CA GLU A 126 9.17 26.91 -28.97
C GLU A 126 8.76 25.50 -29.39
N GLU A 127 7.52 25.39 -29.88
CA GLU A 127 6.88 24.14 -30.26
C GLU A 127 7.42 23.65 -31.61
N GLU A 128 8.56 22.95 -31.58
CA GLU A 128 9.04 22.15 -32.71
C GLU A 128 8.10 20.94 -32.89
N ALA A 129 7.25 21.01 -33.91
CA ALA A 129 6.20 20.04 -34.22
C ALA A 129 6.77 18.63 -34.42
N THR A 130 6.73 17.83 -33.36
CA THR A 130 6.98 16.38 -33.43
C THR A 130 5.75 15.74 -34.08
N PRO A 131 5.85 15.06 -35.24
CA PRO A 131 4.68 14.52 -35.90
C PRO A 131 4.16 13.31 -35.11
N GLY A 132 3.25 13.55 -34.18
CA GLY A 132 2.45 12.50 -33.57
C GLY A 132 1.50 11.84 -34.59
N PHE A 133 0.81 10.79 -34.17
CA PHE A 133 -0.17 10.05 -34.99
C PHE A 133 -1.35 10.92 -35.51
N GLY A 134 -1.46 12.17 -35.05
CA GLY A 134 -2.50 13.11 -35.49
C GLY A 134 -2.46 13.44 -36.99
N ILE A 135 -1.27 13.53 -37.60
CA ILE A 135 -1.15 13.79 -39.04
C ILE A 135 -1.66 12.57 -39.84
N SER A 136 -1.34 11.36 -39.38
CA SER A 136 -1.79 10.12 -40.03
C SER A 136 -3.32 9.96 -39.97
N LEU A 137 -3.94 10.27 -38.83
CA LEU A 137 -5.40 10.24 -38.70
C LEU A 137 -6.09 11.33 -39.52
N ALA A 138 -5.50 12.53 -39.57
CA ALA A 138 -6.03 13.64 -40.37
C ALA A 138 -6.03 13.34 -41.88
N LEU A 139 -4.94 12.74 -42.40
CA LEU A 139 -4.85 12.40 -43.83
C LEU A 139 -5.83 11.29 -44.24
N ILE A 140 -6.04 10.28 -43.39
CA ILE A 140 -7.00 9.18 -43.66
C ILE A 140 -8.44 9.72 -43.62
N GLY A 141 -8.76 10.60 -42.66
CA GLY A 141 -10.08 11.24 -42.57
C GLY A 141 -10.42 12.08 -43.80
N LEU A 142 -9.48 12.90 -44.29
CA LEU A 142 -9.69 13.72 -45.48
C LEU A 142 -9.89 12.89 -46.76
N LEU A 143 -9.13 11.80 -46.92
CA LEU A 143 -9.29 10.85 -48.03
C LEU A 143 -10.65 10.13 -47.98
N GLY A 144 -11.12 9.75 -46.79
CA GLY A 144 -12.43 9.14 -46.60
C GLY A 144 -13.59 10.06 -46.99
N ILE A 145 -13.53 11.33 -46.59
CA ILE A 145 -14.55 12.34 -46.96
C ILE A 145 -14.52 12.57 -48.48
N ALA A 146 -13.35 12.75 -49.08
CA ALA A 146 -13.23 12.93 -50.53
C ALA A 146 -13.73 11.72 -51.33
N PHE A 147 -13.54 10.49 -50.82
CA PHE A 147 -14.05 9.27 -51.43
C PHE A 147 -15.59 9.20 -51.39
N CYS A 148 -16.21 9.63 -50.28
CA CYS A 148 -17.66 9.70 -50.16
C CYS A 148 -18.29 10.67 -51.17
N PHE A 149 -17.63 11.78 -51.49
CA PHE A 149 -18.11 12.73 -52.49
C PHE A 149 -17.91 12.24 -53.94
N ARG A 150 -16.96 11.35 -54.20
CA ARG A 150 -16.68 10.86 -55.57
C ARG A 150 -17.53 9.66 -55.98
N LYS A 151 -18.24 9.01 -55.05
CA LYS A 151 -19.06 7.80 -55.29
C LYS A 151 -20.57 8.09 -55.34
N LYS A 152 -20.98 9.34 -55.54
CA LYS A 152 -22.38 9.75 -55.68
C LYS A 152 -22.64 10.34 -57.06
#